data_AF-A0ABD7GRE2-F1
#
_entry.id   AF-A0ABD7GRE2-F1
#
_cell.length_a   1.000
_cell.length_b   1.000
_cell.length_c   1.000
_cell.angle_alpha   90.00
_cell.angle_beta   90.00
_cell.angle_gamma   90.00
#
_symmetry.space_group_name_H-M   'P 1'
#
loop_
_entity.id
_entity.type
_entity.pdbx_description
1 polymer ?
#
loop_
_entity_poly.entity_id
_entity_poly.type
_entity_poly.pdbx_seq_one_letter_code
_entity_poly.pdbx_strand_id
1 'polypeptide(L)'
;MSNIDKRALREAANAANAASWGNWEPYKPHKGARGYEVKVGVKAVAQHCLKVDSVFIAAANPATVLALLDELEAAEKRIAELKRKEQHSERQSVIDALAGSGEEWSDIEEYMQKWDAERAAAAGKGE
;
A
#
# COMPACT_ATOMS: atom_id res chain seq x y z
N MET A 1 15.01 -1.56 8.86
CA MET A 1 13.83 -2.42 8.66
C MET A 1 13.28 -2.74 10.03
N SER A 2 12.01 -2.42 10.28
CA SER A 2 11.41 -2.63 11.60
C SER A 2 11.11 -4.13 11.78
N ASN A 3 11.04 -4.60 13.03
CA ASN A 3 10.75 -6.02 13.34
C ASN A 3 9.23 -6.31 13.37
N ILE A 4 8.45 -5.63 12.52
CA ILE A 4 6.98 -5.77 12.51
C ILE A 4 6.58 -7.03 11.74
N ASP A 5 5.84 -7.90 12.41
CA ASP A 5 5.20 -9.04 11.75
C ASP A 5 3.92 -8.62 11.01
N LYS A 6 4.08 -8.23 9.76
CA LYS A 6 2.97 -7.82 8.86
C LYS A 6 1.97 -8.93 8.63
N ARG A 7 2.40 -10.20 8.66
CA ARG A 7 1.53 -11.35 8.42
C ARG A 7 0.62 -11.57 9.62
N ALA A 8 1.18 -11.58 10.82
CA ALA A 8 0.40 -11.67 12.06
C ALA A 8 -0.62 -10.53 12.16
N LEU A 9 -0.23 -9.29 11.80
CA LEU A 9 -1.15 -8.16 11.78
C LEU A 9 -2.32 -8.37 10.79
N ARG A 10 -2.04 -8.93 9.60
CA ARG A 10 -3.08 -9.23 8.60
C ARG A 10 -4.00 -10.37 9.03
N GLU A 11 -3.48 -11.41 9.67
CA GLU A 11 -4.28 -12.50 10.22
C GLU A 11 -5.21 -11.98 11.34
N ALA A 12 -4.69 -11.13 12.24
CA ALA A 12 -5.48 -10.46 13.27
C ALA A 12 -6.56 -9.55 12.67
N ALA A 13 -6.24 -8.80 11.61
CA ALA A 13 -7.21 -7.96 10.90
C ALA A 13 -8.34 -8.78 10.28
N ASN A 14 -8.02 -9.91 9.64
CA ASN A 14 -9.01 -10.80 9.04
C ASN A 14 -9.92 -11.45 10.09
N ALA A 15 -9.35 -11.87 11.23
CA ALA A 15 -10.11 -12.41 12.35
C ALA A 15 -11.05 -11.36 12.96
N ALA A 16 -10.56 -10.14 13.18
CA ALA A 16 -11.35 -8.98 13.60
C ALA A 16 -12.51 -8.71 12.63
N ASN A 17 -12.23 -8.65 11.32
CA ASN A 17 -13.23 -8.40 10.31
C ASN A 17 -14.31 -9.49 10.23
N ALA A 18 -13.92 -10.77 10.28
CA ALA A 18 -14.85 -11.89 10.25
C ALA A 18 -15.76 -11.95 11.49
N ALA A 19 -15.23 -11.57 12.67
CA ALA A 19 -16.01 -11.55 13.91
C ALA A 19 -16.96 -10.35 14.00
N SER A 20 -16.52 -9.17 13.53
CA SER A 20 -17.31 -7.93 13.58
C SER A 20 -18.36 -7.84 12.46
N TRP A 21 -18.15 -8.53 11.33
CA TRP A 21 -19.05 -8.52 10.17
C TRP A 21 -19.61 -9.90 9.77
N GLY A 22 -19.46 -10.92 10.63
CA GLY A 22 -20.00 -12.27 10.42
C GLY A 22 -21.52 -12.31 10.21
N ASN A 23 -22.11 -13.46 9.86
CA ASN A 23 -23.53 -13.55 9.51
C ASN A 23 -24.45 -13.06 10.65
N TRP A 24 -24.98 -11.84 10.51
CA TRP A 24 -25.90 -11.19 11.45
C TRP A 24 -27.36 -11.66 11.29
N GLU A 25 -27.68 -12.54 10.33
CA GLU A 25 -29.04 -13.09 10.14
C GLU A 25 -29.68 -13.70 11.41
N PRO A 26 -28.93 -14.34 12.34
CA PRO A 26 -29.49 -14.84 13.59
C PRO A 26 -29.59 -13.77 14.70
N TYR A 27 -28.97 -12.60 14.55
CA TYR A 27 -28.94 -11.59 15.62
C TYR A 27 -30.29 -10.88 15.73
N LYS A 28 -31.15 -11.42 16.59
CA LYS A 28 -32.34 -10.73 17.06
C LYS A 28 -31.98 -9.89 18.28
N PRO A 29 -32.35 -8.60 18.33
CA PRO A 29 -32.29 -7.83 19.57
C PRO A 29 -33.01 -8.63 20.67
N HIS A 30 -32.27 -9.07 21.68
CA HIS A 30 -32.86 -9.81 22.79
C HIS A 30 -33.64 -8.81 23.62
N LYS A 31 -34.95 -9.04 23.78
CA LYS A 31 -35.74 -8.32 24.78
C LYS A 31 -35.13 -8.65 26.13
N GLY A 32 -34.76 -7.63 26.90
CA GLY A 32 -34.37 -7.85 28.29
C GLY A 32 -35.50 -8.57 29.03
N ALA A 33 -35.21 -9.25 30.14
CA ALA A 33 -36.18 -10.02 30.94
C ALA A 33 -37.45 -9.23 31.37
N ARG A 34 -37.47 -7.91 31.19
CA ARG A 34 -38.58 -6.98 31.46
C ARG A 34 -39.25 -6.37 30.22
N GLY A 35 -38.99 -6.89 29.01
CA GLY A 35 -39.69 -6.46 27.79
C GLY A 35 -39.18 -5.17 27.12
N TYR A 36 -38.15 -4.53 27.66
CA TYR A 36 -37.50 -3.38 27.02
C TYR A 36 -36.58 -3.83 25.87
N GLU A 37 -36.66 -3.12 24.74
CA GLU A 37 -35.64 -3.19 23.69
C GLU A 37 -34.35 -2.62 24.27
N VAL A 38 -33.32 -3.47 24.38
CA VAL A 38 -31.99 -3.00 24.77
C VAL A 38 -31.47 -2.18 23.59
N LYS A 39 -31.59 -0.85 23.66
CA LYS A 39 -30.80 0.04 22.81
C LYS A 39 -29.34 -0.24 23.15
N VAL A 40 -28.65 -0.92 22.25
CA VAL A 40 -27.24 -1.29 22.40
C VAL A 40 -26.43 0.01 22.53
N GLY A 41 -26.21 0.44 23.77
CA GLY A 41 -25.38 1.60 24.04
C GLY A 41 -23.95 1.33 23.57
N VAL A 42 -23.19 2.37 23.28
CA VAL A 42 -21.77 2.31 22.87
C VAL A 42 -20.95 1.33 23.74
N LYS A 43 -21.31 1.19 25.02
CA LYS A 43 -20.71 0.25 25.98
C LYS A 43 -20.90 -1.24 25.62
N ALA A 44 -22.06 -1.63 25.09
CA ALA A 44 -22.36 -3.02 24.71
C ALA A 44 -21.77 -3.37 23.33
N VAL A 45 -21.76 -2.39 22.40
CA VAL A 45 -21.01 -2.50 21.13
C VAL A 45 -19.52 -2.65 21.42
N ALA A 46 -18.97 -1.81 22.29
CA ALA A 46 -17.59 -1.94 22.76
C ALA A 46 -17.33 -3.31 23.41
N GLN A 47 -18.22 -3.84 24.24
CA GLN A 47 -18.01 -5.14 24.89
C GLN A 47 -17.99 -6.32 23.89
N HIS A 48 -18.69 -6.22 22.77
CA HIS A 48 -18.73 -7.23 21.72
C HIS A 48 -17.58 -7.08 20.70
N CYS A 49 -17.25 -5.85 20.29
CA CYS A 49 -16.15 -5.55 19.37
C CYS A 49 -14.77 -5.66 20.03
N LEU A 50 -14.61 -5.18 21.28
CA LEU A 50 -13.30 -5.11 21.94
C LEU A 50 -12.67 -6.48 22.20
N LYS A 51 -13.45 -7.56 22.35
CA LYS A 51 -12.84 -8.88 22.62
C LYS A 51 -11.99 -9.37 21.45
N VAL A 52 -12.51 -9.29 20.23
CA VAL A 52 -11.82 -9.79 19.04
C VAL A 52 -10.89 -8.71 18.46
N ASP A 53 -11.29 -7.44 18.59
CA ASP A 53 -10.49 -6.33 18.08
C ASP A 53 -9.32 -5.95 19.00
N SER A 54 -9.32 -6.34 20.29
CA SER A 54 -8.26 -5.95 21.25
C SER A 54 -6.85 -6.37 20.82
N VAL A 55 -6.69 -7.57 20.27
CA VAL A 55 -5.39 -8.08 19.79
C VAL A 55 -4.93 -7.28 18.58
N PHE A 56 -5.84 -7.01 17.64
CA PHE A 56 -5.55 -6.19 16.47
C PHE A 56 -5.22 -4.75 16.85
N ILE A 57 -5.99 -4.12 17.76
CA ILE A 57 -5.75 -2.75 18.24
C ILE A 57 -4.40 -2.65 18.97
N ALA A 58 -4.04 -3.64 19.80
CA ALA A 58 -2.75 -3.67 20.48
C ALA A 58 -1.57 -3.81 19.49
N ALA A 59 -1.75 -4.63 18.45
CA ALA A 59 -0.77 -4.81 17.39
C ALA A 59 -0.66 -3.57 16.47
N ALA A 60 -1.78 -2.93 16.15
CA ALA A 60 -1.89 -1.71 15.33
C ALA A 60 -1.71 -0.42 16.16
N ASN A 61 -0.77 -0.43 17.11
CA ASN A 61 -0.46 0.73 17.93
C ASN A 61 0.27 1.82 17.11
N PRO A 62 0.39 3.07 17.63
CA PRO A 62 1.05 4.15 16.91
C PRO A 62 2.48 3.85 16.46
N ALA A 63 3.26 3.09 17.23
CA ALA A 63 4.62 2.73 16.85
C ALA A 63 4.63 1.79 15.63
N THR A 64 3.71 0.82 15.58
CA THR A 64 3.52 -0.05 14.41
C THR A 64 3.12 0.75 13.17
N VAL A 65 2.20 1.72 13.30
CA VAL A 65 1.77 2.56 12.18
C VAL A 65 2.93 3.40 11.65
N LEU A 66 3.71 4.04 12.52
CA LEU A 66 4.87 4.83 12.11
C LEU A 66 5.90 4.00 11.36
N ALA A 67 6.23 2.81 11.87
CA ALA A 67 7.19 1.94 11.21
C ALA A 67 6.66 1.34 9.89
N LEU A 68 5.34 1.16 9.72
CA LEU A 68 4.76 0.84 8.41
C LEU A 68 4.89 2.01 7.42
N LEU A 69 4.74 3.26 7.88
CA LEU A 69 4.94 4.45 7.05
C LEU A 69 6.41 4.60 6.63
N ASP A 70 7.35 4.41 7.56
CA ASP A 70 8.80 4.44 7.26
C ASP A 70 9.17 3.40 6.20
N GLU A 71 8.60 2.19 6.29
CA GLU A 71 8.83 1.13 5.31
C GLU A 71 8.19 1.41 3.95
N LEU A 72 7.03 2.07 3.94
CA LEU A 72 6.38 2.51 2.71
C LEU A 72 7.22 3.57 2.00
N GLU A 73 7.66 4.60 2.73
CA GLU A 73 8.54 5.64 2.19
C GLU A 73 9.86 5.06 1.65
N ALA A 74 10.45 4.09 2.37
CA ALA A 74 11.65 3.39 1.91
C ALA A 74 11.40 2.59 0.63
N ALA A 75 10.25 1.93 0.51
CA ALA A 75 9.87 1.20 -0.69
C ALA A 75 9.64 2.14 -1.88
N GLU A 76 8.96 3.28 -1.68
CA GLU A 76 8.76 4.31 -2.71
C GLU A 76 10.08 4.89 -3.20
N LYS A 77 10.99 5.24 -2.28
CA LYS A 77 12.36 5.68 -2.62
C LYS A 77 13.10 4.63 -3.44
N ARG A 78 12.98 3.35 -3.08
CA ARG A 78 13.60 2.26 -3.83
C ARG A 78 13.00 2.10 -5.22
N ILE A 79 11.68 2.20 -5.36
CA ILE A 79 11.00 2.15 -6.66
C ILE A 79 11.45 3.32 -7.54
N ALA A 80 11.53 4.54 -7.00
CA ALA A 80 12.01 5.70 -7.73
C ALA A 80 13.47 5.53 -8.21
N GLU A 81 14.34 4.99 -7.33
CA GLU A 81 15.73 4.69 -7.69
C GLU A 81 15.82 3.65 -8.82
N LEU A 82 15.04 2.57 -8.73
CA LEU A 82 15.00 1.53 -9.75
C LEU A 82 14.48 2.06 -11.09
N LYS A 83 13.39 2.82 -11.10
CA LYS A 83 12.87 3.48 -12.30
C LYS A 83 13.92 4.37 -12.97
N ARG A 84 14.69 5.14 -12.19
CA ARG A 84 15.78 5.97 -12.72
C ARG A 84 16.91 5.12 -13.33
N LYS A 85 17.27 4.00 -12.69
CA LYS A 85 18.29 3.08 -13.20
C LYS A 85 17.84 2.39 -14.48
N GLU A 86 16.59 1.96 -14.54
CA GLU A 86 15.97 1.35 -15.72
C GLU A 86 15.94 2.35 -16.88
N GLN A 87 15.47 3.58 -16.67
CA GLN A 87 15.51 4.65 -17.67
C GLN A 87 16.93 4.91 -18.19
N HIS A 88 17.93 4.96 -17.30
CA HIS A 88 19.31 5.15 -17.71
C HIS A 88 19.86 3.96 -18.51
N SER A 89 19.56 2.73 -18.08
CA SER A 89 19.95 1.51 -18.77
C SER A 89 19.34 1.42 -20.16
N GLU A 90 18.04 1.74 -20.28
CA GLU A 90 17.36 1.78 -21.58
C GLU A 90 17.97 2.84 -22.49
N ARG A 91 18.20 4.04 -21.96
CA ARG A 91 18.85 5.13 -22.69
C ARG A 91 20.22 4.71 -23.23
N GLN A 92 21.03 4.06 -22.40
CA GLN A 92 22.35 3.57 -22.81
C GLN A 92 22.26 2.47 -23.87
N SER A 93 21.31 1.54 -23.74
CA SER A 93 21.12 0.47 -24.71
C SER A 93 20.76 0.97 -26.11
N VAL A 94 20.00 2.08 -26.19
CA VAL A 94 19.65 2.73 -27.45
C VAL A 94 20.89 3.36 -28.07
N ILE A 95 21.70 4.08 -27.28
CA ILE A 95 22.96 4.67 -27.74
C ILE A 95 23.91 3.61 -28.28
N ASP A 96 24.09 2.52 -27.52
CA ASP A 96 24.99 1.42 -27.91
C ASP A 96 24.53 0.76 -29.22
N ALA A 97 23.21 0.63 -29.42
CA ALA A 97 22.64 0.08 -30.65
C ALA A 97 22.88 0.99 -31.86
N LEU A 98 22.65 2.30 -31.73
CA LEU A 98 22.86 3.27 -32.83
C LEU A 98 24.35 3.46 -33.17
N ALA A 99 25.21 3.48 -32.15
CA ALA A 99 26.66 3.48 -32.36
C ALA A 99 27.12 2.19 -33.06
N GLY A 100 26.53 1.05 -32.71
CA GLY A 100 26.79 -0.24 -33.36
C GLY A 100 26.32 -0.33 -34.82
N SER A 101 25.29 0.43 -35.22
CA SER A 101 24.86 0.52 -36.62
C SER A 101 25.71 1.48 -37.47
N GLY A 102 26.66 2.18 -36.85
CA GLY A 102 27.57 3.11 -37.55
C GLY A 102 26.95 4.48 -37.83
N GLU A 103 25.95 4.89 -37.04
CA GLU A 103 25.42 6.25 -37.12
C GLU A 103 26.45 7.28 -36.61
N GLU A 104 26.46 8.46 -37.21
CA GLU A 104 27.32 9.56 -36.78
C GLU A 104 26.87 10.08 -35.42
N TRP A 105 27.83 10.47 -34.57
CA TRP A 105 27.54 10.93 -33.20
C TRP A 105 26.56 12.11 -33.14
N SER A 106 26.58 12.99 -34.16
CA SER A 106 25.65 14.11 -34.28
C SER A 106 24.20 13.66 -34.42
N ASP A 107 23.95 12.63 -35.24
CA ASP A 107 22.61 12.11 -35.49
C ASP A 107 22.06 11.36 -34.27
N ILE A 108 22.94 10.62 -33.58
CA ILE A 108 22.62 9.95 -32.32
C ILE A 108 22.24 10.98 -31.25
N GLU A 109 22.97 12.08 -31.14
CA GLU A 109 22.68 13.13 -30.17
C GLU A 109 21.32 13.78 -30.43
N GLU A 110 21.01 14.13 -31.67
CA GLU A 110 19.69 14.68 -32.06
C GLU A 110 18.55 13.69 -31.77
N TYR A 111 18.74 12.41 -32.12
CA TYR A 111 17.76 11.37 -31.83
C TYR A 111 17.51 11.23 -30.32
N MET A 112 18.58 11.19 -29.52
CA MET A 112 18.46 11.04 -28.07
C MET A 112 17.81 12.26 -27.40
N GLN A 113 18.06 13.48 -27.90
CA GLN A 113 17.35 14.67 -27.42
C GLN A 113 15.84 14.57 -27.64
N LYS A 114 15.42 14.09 -28.82
CA LYS A 114 14.00 13.86 -29.11
C LYS A 114 13.43 12.72 -28.26
N TRP A 115 14.16 11.63 -28.10
CA TRP A 115 13.77 10.48 -27.27
C TRP A 115 13.58 10.88 -25.80
N ASP A 116 14.52 11.64 -25.23
CA ASP A 116 14.46 12.15 -23.85
C ASP A 116 13.24 13.10 -23.69
N ALA A 117 12.95 13.96 -24.68
CA ALA A 117 11.82 14.87 -24.67
C ALA A 117 10.45 14.15 -24.73
N GLU A 118 10.31 13.13 -25.58
CA GLU A 118 9.10 12.31 -25.69
C GLU A 118 8.80 11.57 -24.39
N ARG A 119 9.85 11.03 -23.74
CA ARG A 119 9.72 10.32 -22.46
C ARG A 119 9.42 11.25 -21.29
N ALA A 120 10.00 12.45 -21.26
CA ALA A 120 9.67 13.47 -20.27
C ALA A 120 8.19 13.91 -20.42
N ALA A 121 7.71 14.10 -21.65
CA ALA A 121 6.32 14.44 -21.93
C ALA A 121 5.33 13.32 -21.57
N ALA A 122 5.73 12.05 -21.70
CA ALA A 122 4.94 10.90 -21.27
C ALA A 122 4.84 10.78 -19.73
N ALA A 123 5.91 11.10 -19.01
CA ALA A 123 5.93 11.07 -17.54
C ALA A 123 5.01 12.13 -16.90
N GLY A 124 4.86 13.30 -17.54
CA GLY A 124 4.04 14.41 -17.02
C GLY A 124 2.53 14.32 -17.27
N LYS A 125 2.02 13.27 -17.94
CA LYS A 125 0.58 13.10 -18.24
C LYS A 125 -0.17 12.20 -17.25
N GLY A 126 0.50 11.74 -16.19
CA GLY A 126 -0.04 10.79 -15.21
C GLY A 126 -0.40 11.36 -13.84
N GLU A 127 -0.37 12.68 -13.67
CA GLU A 127 -0.82 13.39 -12.46
C GLU A 127 -2.18 14.06 -12.64
#